data_AF-A0LE56-F1
#
_entry.id   AF-A0LE56-F1
#
_cell.length_a   1.000
_cell.length_b   1.000
_cell.length_c   1.000
_cell.angle_alpha   90.00
_cell.angle_beta   90.00
_cell.angle_gamma   90.00
#
_symmetry.space_group_name_H-M   'P 1'
#
loop_
_entity.id
_entity.type
_entity.pdbx_description
1 polymer ?
#
loop_
_entity_poly.entity_id
_entity_poly.type
_entity_poly.pdbx_seq_one_letter_code
_entity_poly.pdbx_strand_id
1 'polypeptide(L)'
;MTFVDTMINLMENELHGRVLGWRPNDIIVGRFTDNINNYQLGVLEAIRFTTLRLKDSLTRMGDADTYDPDLEYALNLFMIRATSFWFPTAEGEYDKAIEHLRNFRAKLEKGQRTFYYRKDNLISLLSVYKDLLGNVNKTLVVSPISWFQADDSFYYAKGVAHVCYEILRVVRVGYQKQLASTMYGIEMMDTIVHELYRVENIDPWLILDSDLGSLLANHRANINAPLSEATHLMGILALL
;
A
#
# COMPACT_ATOMS: atom_id res chain seq x y z
N MET A 1 -14.76 -0.46 -10.07
CA MET A 1 -13.54 -1.08 -9.52
C MET A 1 -13.76 -1.30 -8.04
N THR A 2 -13.70 -2.54 -7.57
CA THR A 2 -13.89 -2.88 -6.15
C THR A 2 -12.56 -2.87 -5.39
N PHE A 3 -12.61 -2.96 -4.05
CA PHE A 3 -11.42 -3.02 -3.20
C PHE A 3 -10.48 -4.17 -3.62
N VAL A 4 -11.05 -5.36 -3.85
CA VAL A 4 -10.29 -6.56 -4.25
C VAL A 4 -9.74 -6.41 -5.66
N ASP A 5 -10.51 -5.85 -6.61
CA ASP A 5 -10.01 -5.57 -7.97
C ASP A 5 -8.80 -4.63 -7.95
N THR A 6 -8.79 -3.68 -7.01
CA THR A 6 -7.68 -2.72 -6.88
C THR A 6 -6.41 -3.41 -6.42
N MET A 7 -6.50 -4.30 -5.43
CA MET A 7 -5.35 -5.11 -5.00
C MET A 7 -4.82 -6.01 -6.12
N ILE A 8 -5.71 -6.66 -6.86
CA ILE A 8 -5.36 -7.51 -8.02
C ILE A 8 -4.61 -6.68 -9.06
N ASN A 9 -5.19 -5.55 -9.49
CA ASN A 9 -4.61 -4.71 -10.53
C ASN A 9 -3.24 -4.12 -10.13
N LEU A 10 -3.08 -3.72 -8.86
CA LEU A 10 -1.81 -3.22 -8.33
C LEU A 10 -0.71 -4.28 -8.46
N MET A 11 -0.94 -5.50 -7.95
CA MET A 11 0.07 -6.56 -8.03
C MET A 11 0.30 -7.03 -9.46
N GLU A 12 -0.75 -7.16 -10.29
CA GLU A 12 -0.58 -7.53 -11.70
C GLU A 12 0.23 -6.51 -12.48
N ASN A 13 0.08 -5.22 -12.18
CA ASN A 13 0.91 -4.18 -12.78
C ASN A 13 2.38 -4.34 -12.38
N GLU A 14 2.67 -4.67 -11.12
CA GLU A 14 4.05 -4.89 -10.67
C GLU A 14 4.69 -6.15 -11.27
N LEU A 15 3.92 -7.22 -11.45
CA LEU A 15 4.43 -8.48 -12.01
C LEU A 15 4.54 -8.43 -13.54
N HIS A 16 3.49 -7.95 -14.23
CA HIS A 16 3.33 -8.12 -15.68
C HIS A 16 3.21 -6.80 -16.45
N GLY A 17 2.80 -5.71 -15.78
CA GLY A 17 2.57 -4.41 -16.42
C GLY A 17 3.85 -3.58 -16.63
N ARG A 18 4.84 -3.73 -15.75
CA ARG A 18 6.12 -3.02 -15.86
C ARG A 18 7.06 -3.69 -16.85
N VAL A 19 7.85 -2.87 -17.54
CA VAL A 19 9.01 -3.35 -18.32
C VAL A 19 9.93 -4.12 -17.35
N LEU A 20 10.23 -5.38 -17.64
CA LEU A 20 11.01 -6.31 -16.79
C LEU A 20 10.28 -6.85 -15.54
N GLY A 21 8.98 -6.59 -15.36
CA GLY A 21 8.16 -7.23 -14.34
C GLY A 21 8.67 -7.07 -12.89
N TRP A 22 8.59 -8.16 -12.12
CA TRP A 22 9.05 -8.22 -10.72
C TRP A 22 10.57 -8.38 -10.64
N ARG A 23 11.25 -7.37 -10.08
CA ARG A 23 12.72 -7.27 -10.12
C ARG A 23 13.47 -7.67 -8.85
N PRO A 24 12.90 -7.62 -7.62
CA PRO A 24 13.64 -7.95 -6.39
C PRO A 24 14.28 -9.35 -6.35
N ASN A 25 13.78 -10.31 -7.12
CA ASN A 25 14.36 -11.65 -7.23
C ASN A 25 15.28 -11.84 -8.47
N ASP A 26 15.43 -10.83 -9.34
CA ASP A 26 16.26 -10.93 -10.54
C ASP A 26 17.75 -10.72 -10.23
N ILE A 27 18.57 -11.75 -10.49
CA ILE A 27 20.00 -11.77 -10.14
C ILE A 27 20.82 -10.75 -10.95
N ILE A 28 20.49 -10.57 -12.23
CA ILE A 28 21.28 -9.77 -13.18
C ILE A 28 20.65 -8.38 -13.35
N VAL A 29 19.37 -8.32 -13.70
CA VAL A 29 18.66 -7.07 -14.01
C VAL A 29 18.33 -6.28 -12.74
N GLY A 30 17.92 -6.95 -11.66
CA GLY A 30 17.55 -6.30 -10.40
C GLY A 30 18.68 -5.46 -9.78
N ARG A 31 19.94 -5.77 -10.07
CA ARG A 31 21.09 -4.97 -9.56
C ARG A 31 21.23 -3.59 -10.20
N PHE A 32 20.62 -3.37 -11.36
CA PHE A 32 20.71 -2.09 -12.09
C PHE A 32 19.45 -1.22 -11.93
N THR A 33 18.47 -1.69 -11.16
CA THR A 33 17.16 -1.04 -11.02
C THR A 33 16.72 -0.95 -9.56
N ASP A 34 17.65 -0.62 -8.67
CA ASP A 34 17.45 -0.42 -7.23
C ASP A 34 16.20 0.41 -6.90
N ASN A 35 15.98 1.52 -7.60
CA ASN A 35 14.83 2.40 -7.37
C ASN A 35 13.49 1.70 -7.58
N ILE A 36 13.36 0.94 -8.67
CA ILE A 36 12.12 0.20 -8.96
C ILE A 36 11.98 -0.99 -8.00
N ASN A 37 13.09 -1.61 -7.59
CA ASN A 37 13.04 -2.68 -6.59
C ASN A 37 12.50 -2.16 -5.25
N ASN A 38 13.02 -1.04 -4.75
CA ASN A 38 12.56 -0.44 -3.49
C ASN A 38 11.10 -0.03 -3.56
N TYR A 39 10.68 0.54 -4.70
CA TYR A 39 9.27 0.82 -4.96
C TYR A 39 8.40 -0.45 -4.88
N GLN A 40 8.81 -1.53 -5.55
CA GLN A 40 8.12 -2.83 -5.54
C GLN A 40 8.05 -3.44 -4.14
N LEU A 41 9.10 -3.28 -3.33
CA LEU A 41 9.11 -3.70 -1.93
C LEU A 41 8.08 -2.93 -1.10
N GLY A 42 7.97 -1.61 -1.30
CA GLY A 42 6.96 -0.79 -0.65
C GLY A 42 5.52 -1.19 -1.04
N VAL A 43 5.28 -1.43 -2.33
CA VAL A 43 3.99 -1.93 -2.83
C VAL A 43 3.64 -3.26 -2.17
N LEU A 44 4.56 -4.22 -2.17
CA LEU A 44 4.34 -5.54 -1.60
C LEU A 44 4.07 -5.48 -0.08
N GLU A 45 4.78 -4.64 0.67
CA GLU A 45 4.50 -4.45 2.09
C GLU A 45 3.07 -3.95 2.30
N ALA A 46 2.67 -2.89 1.60
CA ALA A 46 1.32 -2.35 1.71
C ALA A 46 0.24 -3.38 1.30
N ILE A 47 0.49 -4.18 0.25
CA ILE A 47 -0.41 -5.26 -0.17
C ILE A 47 -0.53 -6.35 0.90
N ARG A 48 0.56 -6.74 1.57
CA ARG A 48 0.52 -7.73 2.67
C ARG A 48 -0.35 -7.24 3.82
N PHE A 49 -0.13 -6.01 4.27
CA PHE A 49 -0.93 -5.40 5.35
C PHE A 49 -2.40 -5.27 4.94
N THR A 50 -2.67 -4.89 3.68
CA THR A 50 -4.02 -4.75 3.15
C THR A 50 -4.73 -6.12 3.06
N THR A 51 -4.02 -7.16 2.59
CA THR A 51 -4.56 -8.53 2.52
C THR A 51 -4.86 -9.09 3.91
N LEU A 52 -3.99 -8.81 4.89
CA LEU A 52 -4.24 -9.16 6.28
C LEU A 52 -5.50 -8.49 6.81
N ARG A 53 -5.69 -7.19 6.57
CA ARG A 53 -6.92 -6.47 6.96
C ARG A 53 -8.16 -6.98 6.23
N LEU A 54 -8.03 -7.29 4.94
CA LEU A 54 -9.11 -7.90 4.16
C LEU A 54 -9.58 -9.21 4.80
N LYS A 55 -8.64 -10.11 5.14
CA LYS A 55 -8.91 -11.39 5.80
C LYS A 55 -9.49 -11.23 7.21
N ASP A 56 -8.91 -10.34 8.00
CA ASP A 56 -9.16 -10.29 9.46
C ASP A 56 -10.40 -9.48 9.85
N SER A 57 -10.76 -8.43 9.09
CA SER A 57 -11.83 -7.51 9.50
C SER A 57 -12.81 -7.17 8.38
N LEU A 58 -12.34 -6.87 7.16
CA LEU A 58 -13.21 -6.32 6.12
C LEU A 58 -14.25 -7.33 5.60
N THR A 59 -14.00 -8.64 5.73
CA THR A 59 -14.88 -9.70 5.20
C THR A 59 -15.56 -10.53 6.27
N ARG A 60 -15.51 -10.08 7.54
CA ARG A 60 -16.06 -10.82 8.68
C ARG A 60 -17.20 -10.07 9.35
N MET A 61 -18.30 -10.76 9.62
CA MET A 61 -19.41 -10.18 10.38
C MET A 61 -19.09 -10.04 11.88
N GLY A 62 -18.16 -10.83 12.40
CA GLY A 62 -17.69 -10.77 13.79
C GLY A 62 -16.54 -11.74 14.04
N ASP A 63 -16.04 -11.76 15.28
CA ASP A 63 -14.83 -12.53 15.64
C ASP A 63 -14.99 -14.05 15.56
N ALA A 64 -16.23 -14.54 15.49
CA ALA A 64 -16.54 -15.96 15.31
C ALA A 64 -16.74 -16.37 13.84
N ASP A 65 -16.70 -15.41 12.90
CA ASP A 65 -16.86 -15.72 11.47
C ASP A 65 -15.63 -16.43 10.93
N THR A 66 -15.84 -17.45 10.10
CA THR A 66 -14.78 -18.32 9.57
C THR A 66 -14.06 -17.60 8.45
N TYR A 67 -12.72 -17.58 8.51
CA TYR A 67 -11.89 -17.01 7.45
C TYR A 67 -12.19 -17.65 6.10
N ASP A 68 -12.14 -16.85 5.03
CA ASP A 68 -12.20 -17.41 3.69
C ASP A 68 -10.85 -18.06 3.34
N PRO A 69 -10.82 -19.34 2.95
CA PRO A 69 -9.57 -20.03 2.64
C PRO A 69 -8.75 -19.34 1.54
N ASP A 70 -9.40 -18.72 0.54
CA ASP A 70 -8.67 -18.04 -0.53
C ASP A 70 -7.91 -16.81 0.00
N LEU A 71 -8.49 -16.07 0.95
CA LEU A 71 -7.80 -14.93 1.57
C LEU A 71 -6.63 -15.38 2.46
N GLU A 72 -6.76 -16.52 3.12
CA GLU A 72 -5.68 -17.13 3.90
C GLU A 72 -4.53 -17.60 3.00
N TYR A 73 -4.83 -18.31 1.90
CA TYR A 73 -3.83 -18.72 0.93
C TYR A 73 -3.15 -17.51 0.27
N ALA A 74 -3.92 -16.51 -0.18
CA ALA A 74 -3.38 -15.29 -0.77
C ALA A 74 -2.40 -14.58 0.18
N LEU A 75 -2.76 -14.43 1.46
CA LEU A 75 -1.88 -13.83 2.46
C LEU A 75 -0.57 -14.62 2.62
N ASN A 76 -0.66 -15.94 2.77
CA ASN A 76 0.52 -16.79 2.95
C ASN A 76 1.47 -16.72 1.75
N LEU A 77 0.90 -16.72 0.54
CA LEU A 77 1.65 -16.62 -0.71
C LEU A 77 2.35 -15.26 -0.85
N PHE A 78 1.67 -14.15 -0.50
CA PHE A 78 2.31 -12.84 -0.47
C PHE A 78 3.44 -12.74 0.55
N MET A 79 3.44 -13.54 1.62
CA MET A 79 4.49 -13.50 2.66
C MET A 79 5.81 -14.15 2.24
N ILE A 80 5.88 -14.82 1.08
CA ILE A 80 7.13 -15.32 0.52
C ILE A 80 8.11 -14.16 0.30
N ARG A 81 9.40 -14.41 0.56
CA ARG A 81 10.46 -13.41 0.42
C ARG A 81 10.49 -12.82 -0.99
N ALA A 82 10.45 -11.50 -1.09
CA ALA A 82 10.50 -10.73 -2.34
C ALA A 82 11.68 -11.08 -3.24
N THR A 83 12.82 -11.42 -2.64
CA THR A 83 14.07 -11.76 -3.33
C THR A 83 14.23 -13.26 -3.60
N SER A 84 13.17 -14.06 -3.43
CA SER A 84 13.25 -15.51 -3.67
C SER A 84 13.35 -15.80 -5.16
N PHE A 85 14.58 -16.06 -5.61
CA PHE A 85 14.88 -16.42 -7.01
C PHE A 85 14.61 -17.90 -7.32
N TRP A 86 14.87 -18.81 -6.38
CA TRP A 86 14.73 -20.26 -6.59
C TRP A 86 13.58 -20.84 -5.77
N PHE A 87 13.00 -21.93 -6.28
CA PHE A 87 11.74 -22.54 -5.82
C PHE A 87 11.52 -22.52 -4.29
N PRO A 88 10.41 -21.93 -3.81
CA PRO A 88 9.38 -21.20 -4.56
C PRO A 88 9.86 -19.80 -5.01
N THR A 89 9.52 -19.41 -6.24
CA THR A 89 9.88 -18.10 -6.81
C THR A 89 8.91 -17.02 -6.34
N ALA A 90 9.40 -15.80 -6.05
CA ALA A 90 8.56 -14.71 -5.57
C ALA A 90 7.40 -14.40 -6.54
N GLU A 91 7.72 -14.18 -7.82
CA GLU A 91 6.75 -13.90 -8.89
C GLU A 91 5.69 -15.00 -9.00
N GLY A 92 6.09 -16.27 -9.04
CA GLY A 92 5.16 -17.39 -9.19
C GLY A 92 4.24 -17.59 -7.98
N GLU A 93 4.70 -17.26 -6.77
CA GLU A 93 3.85 -17.29 -5.58
C GLU A 93 2.90 -16.09 -5.54
N TYR A 94 3.34 -14.92 -6.00
CA TYR A 94 2.49 -13.73 -6.09
C TYR A 94 1.40 -13.87 -7.16
N ASP A 95 1.68 -14.53 -8.28
CA ASP A 95 0.66 -14.90 -9.28
C ASP A 95 -0.42 -15.81 -8.69
N LYS A 96 -0.03 -16.83 -7.91
CA LYS A 96 -0.98 -17.69 -7.21
C LYS A 96 -1.80 -16.89 -6.19
N ALA A 97 -1.18 -15.94 -5.49
CA ALA A 97 -1.88 -15.08 -4.53
C ALA A 97 -2.96 -14.25 -5.22
N ILE A 98 -2.65 -13.70 -6.41
CA ILE A 98 -3.60 -12.98 -7.26
C ILE A 98 -4.75 -13.89 -7.70
N GLU A 99 -4.47 -15.14 -8.07
CA GLU A 99 -5.51 -16.10 -8.45
C GLU A 99 -6.48 -16.39 -7.29
N HIS A 100 -5.97 -16.54 -6.07
CA HIS A 100 -6.82 -16.66 -4.88
C HIS A 100 -7.65 -15.39 -4.62
N LEU A 101 -7.10 -14.19 -4.80
CA LEU A 101 -7.89 -12.95 -4.73
C LEU A 101 -8.99 -12.90 -5.80
N ARG A 102 -8.72 -13.38 -7.02
CA ARG A 102 -9.71 -13.49 -8.11
C ARG A 102 -10.83 -14.46 -7.76
N ASN A 103 -10.49 -15.61 -7.16
CA ASN A 103 -11.47 -16.57 -6.64
C ASN A 103 -12.35 -15.94 -5.56
N PHE A 104 -11.75 -15.22 -4.61
CA PHE A 104 -12.48 -14.52 -3.56
C PHE A 104 -13.42 -13.45 -4.13
N ARG A 105 -12.95 -12.64 -5.09
CA ARG A 105 -13.77 -11.67 -5.82
C ARG A 105 -14.98 -12.35 -6.48
N ALA A 106 -14.80 -13.51 -7.13
CA ALA A 106 -15.90 -14.25 -7.73
C ALA A 106 -16.93 -14.74 -6.68
N LYS A 107 -16.50 -15.06 -5.45
CA LYS A 107 -17.42 -15.38 -4.34
C LYS A 107 -18.22 -14.15 -3.90
N LEU A 108 -17.63 -12.96 -3.89
CA LEU A 108 -18.35 -11.71 -3.60
C LEU A 108 -19.44 -11.45 -4.65
N GLU A 109 -19.13 -11.61 -5.94
CA GLU A 109 -20.09 -11.40 -7.04
C GLU A 109 -21.26 -12.39 -6.98
N LYS A 110 -21.00 -13.63 -6.56
CA LYS A 110 -22.01 -14.68 -6.38
C LYS A 110 -22.79 -14.56 -5.07
N GLY A 111 -22.47 -13.60 -4.20
CA GLY A 111 -23.07 -13.46 -2.87
C GLY A 111 -22.73 -14.59 -1.89
N GLN A 112 -21.68 -15.37 -2.17
CA GLN A 112 -21.20 -16.44 -1.29
C GLN A 112 -20.38 -15.89 -0.11
N ARG A 113 -19.80 -14.69 -0.29
CA ARG A 113 -19.09 -13.92 0.73
C ARG A 113 -19.52 -12.46 0.65
N THR A 114 -19.32 -11.72 1.74
CA THR A 114 -19.72 -10.32 1.87
C THR A 114 -18.55 -9.46 2.31
N PHE A 115 -18.41 -8.29 1.69
CA PHE A 115 -17.54 -7.22 2.18
C PHE A 115 -18.35 -6.29 3.08
N TYR A 116 -17.89 -6.09 4.31
CA TYR A 116 -18.63 -5.35 5.34
C TYR A 116 -18.12 -3.91 5.46
N TYR A 117 -18.90 -2.96 4.94
CA TYR A 117 -18.67 -1.53 5.10
C TYR A 117 -19.11 -1.08 6.51
N ARG A 118 -18.29 -1.34 7.52
CA ARG A 118 -18.54 -0.91 8.91
C ARG A 118 -17.49 0.06 9.42
N LYS A 119 -17.86 0.90 10.40
CA LYS A 119 -16.99 1.94 10.93
C LYS A 119 -15.72 1.38 11.60
N ASP A 120 -15.85 0.32 12.40
CA ASP A 120 -14.74 -0.41 13.02
C ASP A 120 -13.77 -1.00 11.98
N ASN A 121 -14.30 -1.56 10.88
CA ASN A 121 -13.50 -2.07 9.76
C ASN A 121 -12.69 -0.96 9.08
N LEU A 122 -13.31 0.21 8.87
CA LEU A 122 -12.63 1.39 8.34
C LEU A 122 -11.52 1.87 9.28
N ILE A 123 -11.82 2.00 10.57
CA ILE A 123 -10.85 2.41 11.60
C ILE A 123 -9.65 1.45 11.63
N SER A 124 -9.92 0.14 11.59
CA SER A 124 -8.88 -0.90 11.56
C SER A 124 -7.94 -0.75 10.36
N LEU A 125 -8.49 -0.47 9.17
CA LEU A 125 -7.70 -0.24 7.97
C LEU A 125 -6.87 1.05 8.07
N LEU A 126 -7.50 2.16 8.49
CA LEU A 126 -6.83 3.47 8.62
C LEU A 126 -5.71 3.44 9.66
N SER A 127 -5.90 2.70 10.76
CA SER A 127 -4.85 2.54 11.77
C SER A 127 -3.61 1.84 11.20
N VAL A 128 -3.80 0.79 10.39
CA VAL A 128 -2.66 0.09 9.77
C VAL A 128 -1.94 0.99 8.76
N TYR A 129 -2.68 1.73 7.94
CA TYR A 129 -2.06 2.66 6.98
C TYR A 129 -1.36 3.82 7.67
N LYS A 130 -1.92 4.36 8.76
CA LYS A 130 -1.25 5.33 9.61
C LYS A 130 0.08 4.79 10.14
N ASP A 131 0.10 3.57 10.67
CA ASP A 131 1.33 2.97 11.22
C ASP A 131 2.37 2.73 10.11
N LEU A 132 1.93 2.26 8.95
CA LEU A 132 2.78 2.02 7.78
C LEU A 132 3.40 3.32 7.26
N LEU A 133 2.60 4.35 7.00
CA LEU A 133 3.07 5.67 6.57
C LEU A 133 3.91 6.37 7.64
N GLY A 134 3.55 6.20 8.92
CA GLY A 134 4.33 6.71 10.05
C GLY A 134 5.73 6.10 10.13
N ASN A 135 5.88 4.80 9.85
CA ASN A 135 7.18 4.15 9.77
C ASN A 135 8.00 4.67 8.60
N VAL A 136 7.37 4.82 7.43
CA VAL A 136 8.00 5.42 6.25
C VAL A 136 8.49 6.84 6.52
N ASN A 137 7.66 7.70 7.13
CA ASN A 137 8.03 9.07 7.50
C ASN A 137 9.26 9.14 8.41
N LYS A 138 9.33 8.23 9.41
CA LYS A 138 10.51 8.15 10.29
C LYS A 138 11.77 7.87 9.49
N THR A 139 11.75 6.91 8.56
CA THR A 139 12.90 6.59 7.72
C THR A 139 13.28 7.75 6.80
N LEU A 140 12.30 8.50 6.29
CA LEU A 140 12.52 9.67 5.44
C LEU A 140 13.21 10.85 6.14
N VAL A 141 13.18 10.94 7.47
CA VAL A 141 13.82 12.03 8.22
C VAL A 141 15.14 11.66 8.88
N VAL A 142 15.56 10.38 8.82
CA VAL A 142 16.84 9.94 9.39
C VAL A 142 18.00 10.61 8.65
N SER A 143 18.88 11.29 9.40
CA SER A 143 20.08 11.96 8.88
C SER A 143 21.20 11.89 9.93
N PRO A 144 22.47 11.69 9.55
CA PRO A 144 22.98 11.57 8.18
C PRO A 144 22.79 10.17 7.58
N ILE A 145 22.52 10.10 6.26
CA ILE A 145 22.50 8.85 5.48
C ILE A 145 23.24 9.02 4.16
N SER A 146 23.61 7.92 3.50
CA SER A 146 24.21 7.98 2.17
C SER A 146 23.17 8.32 1.10
N TRP A 147 23.63 8.86 -0.03
CA TRP A 147 22.76 9.18 -1.17
C TRP A 147 21.98 7.97 -1.68
N PHE A 148 22.59 6.77 -1.71
CA PHE A 148 21.90 5.53 -2.08
C PHE A 148 20.77 5.17 -1.11
N GLN A 149 20.99 5.29 0.20
CA GLN A 149 19.95 5.02 1.19
C GLN A 149 18.81 6.04 1.16
N ALA A 150 19.13 7.29 0.80
CA ALA A 150 18.14 8.34 0.58
C ALA A 150 17.20 8.00 -0.59
N ASP A 151 17.78 7.51 -1.68
CA ASP A 151 17.07 7.05 -2.87
C ASP A 151 16.18 5.82 -2.55
N ASP A 152 16.77 4.80 -1.92
CA ASP A 152 16.07 3.58 -1.48
C ASP A 152 14.83 3.90 -0.64
N SER A 153 15.00 4.75 0.38
CA SER A 153 13.93 5.15 1.30
C SER A 153 12.84 5.93 0.60
N PHE A 154 13.20 6.77 -0.37
CA PHE A 154 12.26 7.57 -1.16
C PHE A 154 11.36 6.67 -2.03
N TYR A 155 11.95 5.75 -2.79
CA TYR A 155 11.17 4.88 -3.67
C TYR A 155 10.31 3.88 -2.89
N TYR A 156 10.83 3.37 -1.77
CA TYR A 156 10.05 2.56 -0.84
C TYR A 156 8.82 3.30 -0.33
N ALA A 157 9.01 4.53 0.16
CA ALA A 157 7.93 5.39 0.62
C ALA A 157 6.86 5.60 -0.45
N LYS A 158 7.31 5.84 -1.68
CA LYS A 158 6.42 6.06 -2.82
C LYS A 158 5.61 4.81 -3.17
N GLY A 159 6.20 3.62 -3.12
CA GLY A 159 5.51 2.35 -3.36
C GLY A 159 4.40 2.09 -2.33
N VAL A 160 4.69 2.34 -1.05
CA VAL A 160 3.68 2.27 0.02
C VAL A 160 2.55 3.27 -0.22
N ALA A 161 2.90 4.53 -0.49
CA ALA A 161 1.94 5.61 -0.70
C ALA A 161 1.00 5.34 -1.88
N HIS A 162 1.52 4.75 -2.96
CA HIS A 162 0.74 4.38 -4.14
C HIS A 162 -0.38 3.38 -3.82
N VAL A 163 -0.06 2.32 -3.07
CA VAL A 163 -1.08 1.34 -2.66
C VAL A 163 -2.12 1.99 -1.74
N CYS A 164 -1.67 2.79 -0.76
CA CYS A 164 -2.58 3.51 0.12
C CYS A 164 -3.50 4.45 -0.67
N TYR A 165 -2.99 5.18 -1.66
CA TYR A 165 -3.77 6.05 -2.52
C TYR A 165 -4.88 5.28 -3.25
N GLU A 166 -4.49 4.27 -4.02
CA GLU A 166 -5.42 3.52 -4.86
C GLU A 166 -6.51 2.82 -4.04
N ILE A 167 -6.14 2.23 -2.90
CA ILE A 167 -7.09 1.60 -1.99
C ILE A 167 -8.00 2.66 -1.34
N LEU A 168 -7.46 3.78 -0.85
CA LEU A 168 -8.25 4.77 -0.14
C LEU A 168 -9.25 5.51 -1.04
N ARG A 169 -8.98 5.66 -2.33
CA ARG A 169 -9.97 6.16 -3.30
C ARG A 169 -11.22 5.27 -3.35
N VAL A 170 -11.02 3.95 -3.37
CA VAL A 170 -12.12 2.99 -3.40
C VAL A 170 -12.82 2.92 -2.04
N VAL A 171 -12.05 2.98 -0.94
CA VAL A 171 -12.59 3.06 0.42
C VAL A 171 -13.44 4.30 0.63
N ARG A 172 -13.01 5.47 0.13
CA ARG A 172 -13.79 6.71 0.16
C ARG A 172 -15.21 6.46 -0.38
N VAL A 173 -15.33 5.85 -1.56
CA VAL A 173 -16.63 5.58 -2.20
C VAL A 173 -17.41 4.52 -1.41
N GLY A 174 -16.77 3.40 -1.08
CA GLY A 174 -17.42 2.28 -0.40
C GLY A 174 -17.92 2.61 1.02
N TYR A 175 -17.16 3.40 1.76
CA TYR A 175 -17.47 3.81 3.14
C TYR A 175 -18.16 5.18 3.23
N GLN A 176 -18.71 5.70 2.14
CA GLN A 176 -19.34 7.03 2.11
C GLN A 176 -20.32 7.26 3.26
N LYS A 177 -21.16 6.26 3.59
CA LYS A 177 -22.15 6.37 4.67
C LYS A 177 -21.49 6.47 6.05
N GLN A 178 -20.44 5.69 6.29
CA GLN A 178 -19.70 5.68 7.55
C GLN A 178 -18.91 6.98 7.70
N LEU A 179 -18.27 7.45 6.63
CA LEU A 179 -17.57 8.73 6.61
C LEU A 179 -18.52 9.91 6.82
N ALA A 180 -19.72 9.89 6.23
CA ALA A 180 -20.74 10.93 6.44
C ALA A 180 -21.30 10.96 7.87
N SER A 181 -21.23 9.84 8.59
CA SER A 181 -21.65 9.76 10.00
C SER A 181 -20.62 10.32 10.98
N THR A 182 -19.39 10.58 10.51
CA THR A 182 -18.31 11.17 11.30
C THR A 182 -18.15 12.65 10.95
N MET A 183 -17.97 13.49 11.97
CA MET A 183 -17.74 14.93 11.78
C MET A 183 -16.52 15.18 10.88
N TYR A 184 -16.70 15.95 9.81
CA TYR A 184 -15.68 16.20 8.77
C TYR A 184 -15.07 14.93 8.13
N GLY A 185 -15.72 13.76 8.28
CA GLY A 185 -15.13 12.47 7.88
C GLY A 185 -14.85 12.37 6.38
N ILE A 186 -15.76 12.86 5.55
CA ILE A 186 -15.59 12.92 4.10
C ILE A 186 -14.45 13.88 3.72
N GLU A 187 -14.42 15.08 4.28
CA GLU A 187 -13.42 16.11 3.96
C GLU A 187 -12.01 15.67 4.36
N MET A 188 -11.86 15.02 5.52
CA MET A 188 -10.59 14.43 5.94
C MET A 188 -10.15 13.32 4.99
N MET A 189 -11.06 12.43 4.57
CA MET A 189 -10.72 11.36 3.61
C MET A 189 -10.32 11.93 2.25
N ASP A 190 -11.04 12.92 1.75
CA ASP A 190 -10.74 13.56 0.46
C ASP A 190 -9.38 14.28 0.53
N THR A 191 -9.05 14.93 1.66
CA THR A 191 -7.72 15.52 1.91
C THR A 191 -6.62 14.45 1.95
N ILE A 192 -6.83 13.34 2.67
CA ILE A 192 -5.86 12.22 2.73
C ILE A 192 -5.56 11.70 1.31
N VAL A 193 -6.59 11.44 0.52
CA VAL A 193 -6.45 10.98 -0.86
C VAL A 193 -5.72 12.02 -1.72
N HIS A 194 -6.00 13.31 -1.51
CA HIS A 194 -5.30 14.40 -2.20
C HIS A 194 -3.81 14.46 -1.86
N GLU A 195 -3.44 14.35 -0.58
CA GLU A 195 -2.03 14.37 -0.16
C GLU A 195 -1.26 13.15 -0.68
N LEU A 196 -1.89 11.97 -0.70
CA LEU A 196 -1.29 10.78 -1.31
C LEU A 196 -1.16 10.93 -2.84
N TYR A 197 -2.13 11.56 -3.51
CA TYR A 197 -2.01 11.89 -4.93
C TYR A 197 -0.84 12.84 -5.20
N ARG A 198 -0.59 13.83 -4.32
CA ARG A 198 0.56 14.73 -4.45
C ARG A 198 1.86 13.94 -4.42
N VAL A 199 1.97 12.94 -3.53
CA VAL A 199 3.13 12.04 -3.45
C VAL A 199 3.36 11.27 -4.74
N GLU A 200 2.29 10.73 -5.35
CA GLU A 200 2.42 9.99 -6.60
C GLU A 200 3.03 10.82 -7.73
N ASN A 201 2.65 12.09 -7.82
CA ASN A 201 3.12 13.00 -8.86
C ASN A 201 4.58 13.48 -8.67
N ILE A 202 5.23 13.14 -7.55
CA ILE A 202 6.64 13.46 -7.32
C ILE A 202 7.50 12.38 -7.99
N ASP A 203 7.89 12.62 -9.24
CA ASP A 203 8.75 11.74 -10.07
C ASP A 203 10.04 12.46 -10.52
N PRO A 204 11.01 12.69 -9.61
CA PRO A 204 12.28 13.27 -9.98
C PRO A 204 13.16 12.29 -10.74
N TRP A 205 13.89 12.78 -11.75
CA TRP A 205 14.92 11.98 -12.44
C TRP A 205 16.13 11.67 -11.56
N LEU A 206 16.40 12.52 -10.57
CA LEU A 206 17.49 12.36 -9.61
C LEU A 206 17.01 12.78 -8.22
N ILE A 207 17.22 11.93 -7.22
CA ILE A 207 16.95 12.29 -5.83
C ILE A 207 18.05 13.20 -5.30
N LEU A 208 17.62 14.37 -4.81
CA LEU A 208 18.44 15.33 -4.09
C LEU A 208 18.02 15.35 -2.62
N ASP A 209 19.00 15.27 -1.73
CA ASP A 209 18.82 15.35 -0.27
C ASP A 209 19.62 16.54 0.27
N SER A 210 19.27 17.73 -0.21
CA SER A 210 19.95 18.97 0.19
C SER A 210 19.42 19.50 1.51
N ASP A 211 20.18 20.37 2.17
CA ASP A 211 19.70 21.07 3.36
C ASP A 211 18.43 21.90 3.08
N LEU A 212 17.55 22.07 4.06
CA LEU A 212 16.28 22.79 3.90
C LEU A 212 16.47 24.27 3.51
N GLY A 213 17.61 24.87 3.85
CA GLY A 213 17.98 26.24 3.44
C GLY A 213 18.74 26.31 2.11
N SER A 214 18.98 25.18 1.46
CA SER A 214 19.74 25.13 0.19
C SER A 214 18.88 25.60 -0.99
N LEU A 215 19.56 26.02 -2.06
CA LEU A 215 18.92 26.32 -3.35
C LEU A 215 18.45 25.05 -4.08
N LEU A 216 18.93 23.88 -3.65
CA LEU A 216 18.61 22.57 -4.22
C LEU A 216 17.45 21.92 -3.47
N ALA A 217 16.67 21.08 -4.16
CA ALA A 217 15.53 20.40 -3.56
C ALA A 217 15.95 19.36 -2.50
N ASN A 218 15.07 19.16 -1.53
CA ASN A 218 15.08 17.99 -0.66
C ASN A 218 13.86 17.12 -0.97
N HIS A 219 14.03 16.09 -1.79
CA HIS A 219 12.92 15.24 -2.23
C HIS A 219 12.34 14.39 -1.11
N ARG A 220 13.16 13.99 -0.13
CA ARG A 220 12.71 13.27 1.06
C ARG A 220 11.80 14.12 1.93
N ALA A 221 12.14 15.39 2.16
CA ALA A 221 11.29 16.34 2.87
C ALA A 221 10.01 16.65 2.08
N ASN A 222 10.12 16.79 0.75
CA ASN A 222 8.98 17.09 -0.12
C ASN A 222 7.91 15.98 -0.13
N ILE A 223 8.32 14.71 -0.08
CA ILE A 223 7.38 13.57 0.04
C ILE A 223 6.94 13.35 1.49
N ASN A 224 7.80 13.60 2.48
CA ASN A 224 7.47 13.42 3.89
C ASN A 224 6.38 14.37 4.38
N ALA A 225 6.33 15.62 3.87
CA ALA A 225 5.31 16.59 4.25
C ALA A 225 3.86 16.13 3.96
N PRO A 226 3.48 15.79 2.71
CA PRO A 226 2.13 15.27 2.42
C PRO A 226 1.85 13.92 3.12
N LEU A 227 2.85 13.04 3.23
CA LEU A 227 2.68 11.77 3.96
C LEU A 227 2.42 11.97 5.45
N SER A 228 3.07 12.95 6.07
CA SER A 228 2.87 13.30 7.48
C SER A 228 1.46 13.83 7.72
N GLU A 229 0.96 14.68 6.82
CA GLU A 229 -0.41 15.19 6.88
C GLU A 229 -1.44 14.08 6.71
N ALA A 230 -1.27 13.22 5.69
CA ALA A 230 -2.13 12.06 5.50
C ALA A 230 -2.14 11.14 6.74
N THR A 231 -0.98 10.87 7.32
CA THR A 231 -0.85 10.06 8.54
C THR A 231 -1.57 10.68 9.73
N HIS A 232 -1.45 12.00 9.91
CA HIS A 232 -2.11 12.73 10.97
C HIS A 232 -3.64 12.63 10.84
N LEU A 233 -4.18 12.92 9.65
CA LEU A 233 -5.62 12.87 9.38
C LEU A 233 -6.17 11.44 9.49
N MET A 234 -5.44 10.41 9.04
CA MET A 234 -5.83 9.01 9.27
C MET A 234 -5.91 8.69 10.77
N GLY A 235 -4.98 9.23 11.57
CA GLY A 235 -5.01 9.12 13.02
C GLY A 235 -6.24 9.75 13.65
N ILE A 236 -6.65 10.94 13.19
CA ILE A 236 -7.88 11.59 13.66
C ILE A 236 -9.12 10.77 13.27
N LEU A 237 -9.21 10.34 12.01
CA LEU A 237 -10.33 9.52 11.53
C LEU A 237 -10.44 8.17 12.24
N ALA A 238 -9.31 7.59 12.66
CA ALA A 238 -9.30 6.32 13.38
C ALA A 238 -9.76 6.45 14.85
N LEU A 239 -9.83 7.67 15.40
CA LEU A 239 -10.22 7.93 16.79
C LEU A 239 -11.70 8.33 16.95
N LEU A 240 -12.37 8.71 15.85
CA LEU A 240 -13.74 9.23 15.85
C LEU A 240 -14.77 8.14 15.61
#